data_AF-W4AQD7-F1
#
_entry.id   AF-W4AQD7-F1
#
_cell.length_a   1.000
_cell.length_b   1.000
_cell.length_c   1.000
_cell.angle_alpha   90.00
_cell.angle_beta   90.00
_cell.angle_gamma   90.00
#
_symmetry.space_group_name_H-M   'P 1'
#
loop_
_entity.id
_entity.type
_entity.pdbx_description
1 polymer ?
#
loop_
_entity_poly.entity_id
_entity_poly.type
_entity_poly.pdbx_seq_one_letter_code
_entity_poly.pdbx_strand_id
1 'polypeptide(L)'
;MFKRKKETDFVYFGEQKVEIPTLNVGKWKLVMENLESLPQLLVNVLAAKGTDDFTARLVVGTSIALEEVVTLVAVVTGLDEQFIDDHADLNSLVDFITKTVKQNDLNEAAKKFRAMFAKINKAAENSVGTPL
;
A
#
# COMPACT_ATOMS: atom_id res chain seq x y z
N MET A 1 12.79 16.52 -25.28
CA MET A 1 11.66 15.72 -24.74
C MET A 1 12.24 14.43 -24.17
N PHE A 2 12.43 14.36 -22.85
CA PHE A 2 13.03 13.19 -22.21
C PHE A 2 12.01 12.05 -22.16
N LYS A 3 12.20 11.00 -22.97
CA LYS A 3 11.47 9.74 -22.79
C LYS A 3 11.89 9.16 -21.44
N ARG A 4 11.03 9.28 -20.42
CA ARG A 4 11.15 8.47 -19.19
C ARG A 4 11.23 7.02 -19.66
N LYS A 5 12.35 6.34 -19.38
CA LYS A 5 12.50 4.91 -19.58
C LYS A 5 11.36 4.26 -18.79
N LYS A 6 10.36 3.71 -19.47
CA LYS A 6 9.27 2.98 -18.82
C LYS A 6 9.94 1.79 -18.12
N GLU A 7 10.00 1.80 -16.79
CA GLU A 7 10.30 0.58 -16.05
C GLU A 7 9.31 -0.48 -16.54
N THR A 8 9.74 -1.74 -16.65
CA THR A 8 8.89 -2.86 -17.09
C THR A 8 7.52 -2.79 -16.41
N ASP A 9 6.47 -2.58 -17.21
CA ASP A 9 5.08 -2.38 -16.76
C ASP A 9 4.42 -3.68 -16.26
N PHE A 10 5.22 -4.65 -15.83
CA PHE A 10 4.76 -5.96 -15.40
C PHE A 10 5.75 -6.62 -14.44
N VAL A 11 5.25 -7.64 -13.75
CA VAL A 11 5.99 -8.65 -12.99
C VAL A 11 5.56 -10.03 -13.45
N TYR A 12 6.23 -11.07 -12.99
CA TYR A 12 5.76 -12.44 -13.14
C TYR A 12 5.37 -13.00 -11.78
N PHE A 13 4.21 -13.64 -11.70
CA PHE A 13 3.84 -14.56 -10.62
C PHE A 13 3.91 -15.97 -11.23
N GLY A 14 4.94 -16.73 -10.88
CA GLY A 14 5.32 -17.95 -11.57
C GLY A 14 5.59 -17.67 -13.06
N GLU A 15 4.84 -18.33 -13.94
CA GLU A 15 4.95 -18.14 -15.39
C GLU A 15 3.99 -17.05 -15.92
N GLN A 16 3.07 -16.56 -15.08
CA GLN A 16 2.05 -15.60 -15.51
C GLN A 16 2.58 -14.16 -15.46
N LYS A 17 2.50 -13.47 -16.59
CA LYS A 17 2.77 -12.04 -16.67
C LYS A 17 1.62 -11.25 -16.05
N VAL A 18 1.93 -10.43 -15.06
CA VAL A 18 0.97 -9.57 -14.36
C VAL A 18 1.32 -8.11 -14.64
N GLU A 19 0.40 -7.39 -15.29
CA GLU A 19 0.58 -5.97 -15.61
C GLU A 19 0.44 -5.09 -14.38
N ILE A 20 1.24 -4.03 -14.30
CA ILE A 20 1.14 -3.02 -13.25
C ILE A 20 -0.02 -2.08 -13.61
N PRO A 21 -1.10 -2.05 -12.83
CA PRO A 21 -2.27 -1.26 -13.19
C PRO A 21 -2.12 0.20 -12.76
N THR A 22 -2.80 1.08 -13.48
CA THR A 22 -3.11 2.41 -12.97
C THR A 22 -4.20 2.31 -11.91
N LEU A 23 -3.95 2.89 -10.74
CA LEU A 23 -4.90 3.04 -9.65
C LEU A 23 -5.83 4.21 -9.96
N ASN A 24 -6.86 3.93 -10.74
CA ASN A 24 -7.98 4.85 -10.94
C ASN A 24 -8.81 4.98 -9.64
N VAL A 25 -9.78 5.90 -9.64
CA VAL A 25 -10.64 6.14 -8.46
C VAL A 25 -11.35 4.86 -7.99
N GLY A 26 -11.75 3.98 -8.91
CA GLY A 26 -12.38 2.70 -8.56
C GLY A 26 -11.44 1.76 -7.83
N LYS A 27 -10.23 1.54 -8.36
CA LYS A 27 -9.21 0.69 -7.71
C LYS A 27 -8.78 1.26 -6.36
N TRP A 28 -8.71 2.58 -6.22
CA TRP A 28 -8.43 3.22 -4.94
C TRP A 28 -9.48 2.96 -3.88
N LYS A 29 -10.77 3.01 -4.25
CA LYS A 29 -11.85 2.66 -3.34
C LYS A 29 -11.73 1.22 -2.89
N LEU A 30 -11.54 0.30 -3.83
CA LEU A 30 -11.36 -1.12 -3.51
C LEU A 30 -10.17 -1.35 -2.58
N VAL A 31 -9.02 -0.71 -2.83
CA VAL A 31 -7.84 -0.79 -1.94
C VAL A 31 -8.19 -0.32 -0.53
N MET A 32 -8.92 0.79 -0.38
CA MET A 32 -9.28 1.33 0.93
C MET A 32 -10.37 0.51 1.65
N GLU A 33 -11.27 -0.11 0.90
CA GLU A 33 -12.33 -0.99 1.43
C GLU A 33 -11.77 -2.31 1.94
N ASN A 34 -10.64 -2.77 1.41
CA ASN A 34 -10.04 -4.07 1.75
C ASN A 34 -8.81 -3.96 2.66
N LEU A 35 -8.34 -2.75 2.98
CA LEU A 35 -7.21 -2.51 3.88
C LEU A 35 -7.68 -1.99 5.24
N GLU A 36 -8.25 -2.89 6.05
CA GLU A 36 -8.73 -2.54 7.39
C GLU A 36 -7.62 -2.55 8.45
N SER A 37 -6.62 -3.44 8.34
CA SER A 37 -5.67 -3.74 9.44
C SER A 37 -4.22 -3.29 9.24
N LEU A 38 -3.76 -3.00 8.01
CA LEU A 38 -2.37 -2.60 7.72
C LEU A 38 -1.82 -1.49 8.65
N PRO A 39 -2.57 -0.39 8.93
CA PRO A 39 -2.10 0.64 9.86
C PRO A 39 -1.88 0.10 11.27
N GLN A 40 -2.77 -0.76 11.76
CA GLN A 40 -2.71 -1.32 13.11
C GLN A 40 -1.59 -2.36 13.25
N LEU A 41 -1.32 -3.15 12.21
CA LEU A 41 -0.26 -4.15 12.20
C LEU A 41 1.13 -3.51 12.23
N LEU A 42 1.33 -2.43 11.47
CA LEU A 42 2.56 -1.62 11.55
C LEU A 42 2.77 -1.05 12.95
N VAL A 43 1.71 -0.55 13.60
CA VAL A 43 1.77 -0.06 14.99
C VAL A 43 2.15 -1.19 15.96
N ASN A 44 1.54 -2.37 15.82
CA ASN A 44 1.79 -3.51 16.69
C ASN A 44 3.24 -4.04 16.59
N VAL A 45 3.79 -4.10 15.38
CA VAL A 45 5.18 -4.53 15.14
C VAL A 45 6.17 -3.51 15.71
N LEU A 46 5.93 -2.21 15.51
CA LEU A 46 6.78 -1.16 16.08
C LEU A 46 6.73 -1.15 17.62
N ALA A 47 5.56 -1.38 18.21
CA ALA A 47 5.37 -1.45 19.66
C ALA A 47 6.02 -2.68 20.31
N ALA A 48 6.23 -3.77 19.56
CA ALA A 48 6.89 -4.98 20.03
C ALA A 48 8.43 -4.89 20.00
N LYS A 49 9.00 -3.85 19.40
CA LYS A 49 10.45 -3.72 19.24
C LYS A 49 11.15 -3.61 20.61
N GLY A 50 12.04 -4.57 20.90
CA GLY A 50 12.85 -4.59 22.13
C GLY A 50 12.27 -5.44 23.27
N THR A 51 11.25 -6.26 23.01
CA THR A 51 10.74 -7.26 23.97
C THR A 51 11.21 -8.68 23.61
N ASP A 52 11.18 -9.60 24.58
CA ASP A 52 11.50 -11.02 24.34
C ASP A 52 10.51 -11.70 23.38
N ASP A 53 9.29 -11.16 23.28
CA ASP A 53 8.24 -11.57 22.33
C ASP A 53 8.45 -11.03 20.91
N PHE A 54 9.46 -10.19 20.68
CA PHE A 54 9.64 -9.48 19.40
C PHE A 54 9.69 -10.45 18.22
N THR A 55 10.43 -11.55 18.32
CA THR A 55 10.56 -12.53 17.23
C THR A 55 9.23 -13.24 16.93
N ALA A 56 8.47 -13.63 17.95
CA ALA A 56 7.18 -14.28 17.77
C ALA A 56 6.13 -13.32 17.17
N ARG A 57 6.09 -12.07 17.67
CA ARG A 57 5.21 -11.02 17.12
C ARG A 57 5.65 -10.54 15.74
N LEU A 58 6.94 -10.62 15.43
CA LEU A 58 7.46 -10.36 14.10
C LEU A 58 7.05 -11.46 13.12
N VAL A 59 7.11 -12.74 13.51
CA VAL A 59 6.66 -13.86 12.65
C VAL A 59 5.16 -13.79 12.39
N VAL A 60 4.35 -13.59 13.45
CA VAL A 60 2.89 -13.43 13.32
C VAL A 60 2.56 -12.16 12.53
N GLY A 61 3.19 -11.03 12.86
CA GLY A 61 3.01 -9.77 12.14
C GLY A 61 3.44 -9.82 10.68
N THR A 62 4.47 -10.60 10.36
CA THR A 62 4.91 -10.84 8.97
C THR A 62 3.92 -11.73 8.24
N SER A 63 3.40 -12.78 8.88
CA SER A 63 2.40 -13.68 8.27
C SER A 63 1.11 -12.92 7.94
N ILE A 64 0.60 -12.12 8.88
CA ILE A 64 -0.58 -11.27 8.65
C ILE A 64 -0.29 -10.20 7.59
N ALA A 65 0.90 -9.58 7.62
CA ALA A 65 1.28 -8.60 6.59
C ALA A 65 1.42 -9.23 5.21
N LEU A 66 1.77 -10.51 5.10
CA LEU A 66 1.82 -11.24 3.82
C LEU A 66 0.42 -11.52 3.30
N GLU A 67 -0.50 -12.00 4.14
CA GLU A 67 -1.91 -12.19 3.77
C GLU A 67 -2.53 -10.88 3.25
N GLU A 68 -2.33 -9.76 3.96
CA GLU A 68 -2.81 -8.45 3.50
C GLU A 68 -2.16 -7.97 2.21
N VAL A 69 -0.87 -8.27 2.01
CA VAL A 69 -0.18 -7.99 0.76
C VAL A 69 -0.80 -8.79 -0.38
N VAL A 70 -1.13 -10.06 -0.17
CA VAL A 70 -1.79 -10.92 -1.15
C VAL A 70 -3.18 -10.36 -1.48
N THR A 71 -4.00 -10.04 -0.48
CA THR A 71 -5.31 -9.39 -0.69
C THR A 71 -5.18 -8.07 -1.44
N LEU A 72 -4.21 -7.22 -1.08
CA LEU A 72 -3.96 -5.97 -1.80
C LEU A 72 -3.63 -6.21 -3.27
N VAL A 73 -2.74 -7.16 -3.54
CA VAL A 73 -2.36 -7.52 -4.91
C VAL A 73 -3.55 -8.10 -5.67
N ALA A 74 -4.36 -8.97 -5.06
CA ALA A 74 -5.58 -9.52 -5.63
C ALA A 74 -6.56 -8.42 -6.03
N VAL A 75 -6.86 -7.50 -5.12
CA VAL A 75 -7.75 -6.35 -5.38
C VAL A 75 -7.23 -5.47 -6.51
N VAL A 76 -5.94 -5.19 -6.54
CA VAL A 76 -5.34 -4.29 -7.51
C VAL A 76 -5.24 -4.94 -8.90
N THR A 77 -4.94 -6.24 -8.96
CA THR A 77 -4.76 -6.98 -10.22
C THR A 77 -6.06 -7.58 -10.76
N GLY A 78 -7.04 -7.85 -9.90
CA GLY A 78 -8.22 -8.66 -10.19
C GLY A 78 -7.92 -10.17 -10.27
N LEU A 79 -6.74 -10.60 -9.82
CA LEU A 79 -6.38 -12.01 -9.72
C LEU A 79 -6.97 -12.63 -8.45
N ASP A 80 -7.13 -13.94 -8.48
CA ASP A 80 -7.53 -14.73 -7.33
C ASP A 80 -6.42 -14.78 -6.27
N GLU A 81 -6.78 -14.68 -4.99
CA GLU A 81 -5.82 -14.72 -3.88
C GLU A 81 -5.05 -16.04 -3.82
N GLN A 82 -5.73 -17.18 -4.02
CA GLN A 82 -5.07 -18.50 -4.03
C GLN A 82 -4.07 -18.60 -5.17
N PHE A 83 -4.39 -18.05 -6.33
CA PHE A 83 -3.44 -17.98 -7.43
C PHE A 83 -2.17 -17.22 -7.04
N ILE A 84 -2.31 -16.08 -6.36
CA ILE A 84 -1.16 -15.28 -5.92
C ILE A 84 -0.35 -16.05 -4.88
N ASP A 85 -1.00 -16.67 -3.89
CA ASP A 85 -0.34 -17.49 -2.86
C ASP A 85 0.48 -18.64 -3.46
N ASP A 86 -0.06 -19.32 -4.47
CA ASP A 86 0.55 -20.49 -5.08
C ASP A 86 1.72 -20.15 -6.03
N HIS A 87 1.74 -18.93 -6.58
CA HIS A 87 2.65 -18.58 -7.70
C HIS A 87 3.54 -17.37 -7.45
N ALA A 88 3.19 -16.46 -6.54
CA ALA A 88 3.98 -15.28 -6.26
C ALA A 88 4.94 -15.55 -5.10
N ASP A 89 6.23 -15.34 -5.35
CA ASP A 89 7.21 -15.27 -4.26
C ASP A 89 7.24 -13.86 -3.65
N LEU A 90 7.85 -13.75 -2.47
CA LEU A 90 7.97 -12.47 -1.76
C LEU A 90 8.66 -11.38 -2.61
N ASN A 91 9.65 -11.76 -3.43
CA ASN A 91 10.35 -10.80 -4.30
C ASN A 91 9.42 -10.23 -5.37
N SER A 92 8.58 -11.07 -5.95
CA SER A 92 7.62 -10.70 -7.00
C SER A 92 6.51 -9.81 -6.44
N LEU A 93 6.03 -10.09 -5.22
CA LEU A 93 5.09 -9.24 -4.49
C LEU A 93 5.70 -7.86 -4.19
N VAL A 94 6.93 -7.82 -3.68
CA VAL A 94 7.65 -6.56 -3.40
C VAL A 94 7.91 -5.76 -4.68
N ASP A 95 8.30 -6.41 -5.77
CA ASP A 95 8.51 -5.74 -7.06
C ASP A 95 7.20 -5.20 -7.63
N PHE A 96 6.10 -5.96 -7.51
CA PHE A 96 4.77 -5.51 -7.92
C PHE A 96 4.34 -4.24 -7.16
N ILE A 97 4.46 -4.25 -5.84
CA ILE A 97 4.11 -3.09 -5.00
C ILE A 97 5.00 -1.90 -5.36
N THR A 98 6.31 -2.12 -5.47
CA THR A 98 7.27 -1.05 -5.80
C THR A 98 6.95 -0.41 -7.15
N LYS A 99 6.70 -1.21 -8.17
CA LYS A 99 6.32 -0.72 -9.50
C LYS A 99 4.96 -0.03 -9.48
N THR A 100 3.98 -0.55 -8.73
CA THR A 100 2.66 0.08 -8.57
C THR A 100 2.79 1.46 -7.91
N VAL A 101 3.60 1.59 -6.86
CA VAL A 101 3.91 2.86 -6.18
C VAL A 101 4.51 3.87 -7.15
N LYS A 102 5.50 3.44 -7.95
CA LYS A 102 6.19 4.30 -8.91
C LYS A 102 5.30 4.72 -10.07
N GLN A 103 4.55 3.80 -10.67
CA GLN A 103 3.67 4.07 -11.81
C GLN A 103 2.55 5.05 -11.46
N ASN A 104 2.03 4.96 -10.24
CA ASN A 104 0.91 5.78 -9.77
C ASN A 104 1.34 7.02 -8.98
N ASP A 105 2.65 7.24 -8.83
CA ASP A 105 3.25 8.35 -8.09
C ASP A 105 2.62 8.54 -6.69
N LEU A 106 2.52 7.43 -5.96
CA LEU A 106 1.79 7.39 -4.68
C LEU A 106 2.41 8.30 -3.62
N ASN A 107 3.72 8.53 -3.71
CA ASN A 107 4.41 9.48 -2.86
C ASN A 107 3.91 10.91 -3.06
N GLU A 108 3.77 11.35 -4.31
CA GLU A 108 3.21 12.67 -4.60
C GLU A 108 1.72 12.76 -4.28
N ALA A 109 0.95 11.69 -4.52
CA ALA A 109 -0.46 11.62 -4.11
C ALA A 109 -0.61 11.81 -2.59
N ALA A 110 0.19 11.10 -1.78
CA ALA A 110 0.19 11.23 -0.33
C ALA A 110 0.61 12.62 0.15
N LYS A 111 1.62 13.24 -0.47
CA LYS A 111 2.01 14.63 -0.16
C LYS A 111 0.89 15.63 -0.43
N LYS A 112 0.23 15.52 -1.60
CA LYS A 112 -0.90 16.39 -1.97
C LYS A 112 -2.07 16.23 -1.02
N PHE A 113 -2.39 14.99 -0.65
CA PHE A 113 -3.42 14.69 0.34
C PHE A 113 -3.10 15.30 1.70
N ARG A 114 -1.90 15.06 2.25
CA ARG A 114 -1.46 15.68 3.52
C ARG A 114 -1.51 17.21 3.49
N ALA A 115 -1.04 17.82 2.40
CA ALA A 115 -1.07 19.27 2.24
C ALA A 115 -2.52 19.82 2.19
N MET A 116 -3.44 19.08 1.57
CA MET A 116 -4.87 19.42 1.56
C MET A 116 -5.46 19.35 2.97
N PHE A 117 -5.21 18.27 3.72
CA PHE A 117 -5.68 18.15 5.10
C PHE A 117 -5.12 19.25 6.02
N ALA A 118 -3.83 19.57 5.91
CA ALA A 118 -3.22 20.65 6.69
C ALA A 118 -3.87 22.02 6.40
N LYS A 119 -4.23 22.28 5.13
CA LYS A 119 -4.97 23.50 4.75
C LYS A 119 -6.38 23.53 5.34
N ILE A 120 -7.09 22.40 5.34
CA ILE A 120 -8.43 22.28 5.92
C ILE A 120 -8.38 22.51 7.43
N ASN A 121 -7.44 21.87 8.15
CA ASN A 121 -7.29 22.05 9.59
C ASN A 121 -6.96 23.51 9.95
N LYS A 122 -6.02 24.12 9.23
CA LYS A 122 -5.68 25.54 9.43
C LYS A 122 -6.85 26.47 9.15
N ALA A 123 -7.68 26.17 8.15
CA ALA A 123 -8.89 26.94 7.85
C ALA A 123 -9.95 26.79 8.96
N ALA A 124 -10.12 25.59 9.51
CA ALA A 124 -11.01 25.32 10.63
C ALA A 124 -10.54 26.06 11.90
N GLU A 125 -9.25 26.02 12.24
CA GLU A 125 -8.67 26.74 13.38
C GLU A 125 -8.87 28.26 13.27
N ASN A 126 -8.68 28.84 12.08
CA ASN A 126 -8.88 30.27 11.84
C ASN A 126 -10.36 30.71 11.88
N SER A 127 -11.30 29.77 11.73
CA SER A 127 -12.74 30.05 11.81
C SER A 127 -13.31 30.01 13.24
N VAL A 128 -12.55 29.47 14.20
CA VAL A 128 -12.93 29.39 15.62
C VAL A 128 -12.30 30.53 16.45
N GLY A 129 -11.34 31.25 15.88
CA GLY A 129 -10.60 32.35 16.52
C GLY A 129 -11.18 33.75 16.28
N THR A 130 -12.44 34.00 16.62
CA THR A 130 -12.89 35.37 16.93
C THR A 130 -13.62 35.35 18.27
N PRO A 131 -12.93 35.63 19.39
CA PRO A 131 -13.62 35.98 20.62
C PRO A 131 -14.26 37.35 20.40
N LEU A 132 -15.59 37.44 20.61
CA LEU A 132 -16.27 38.70 20.89
C LEU A 132 -15.85 39.20 22.29
#